data_AF-A0A3B8VE55-F1
#
_entry.id   AF-A0A3B8VE55-F1
#
_cell.length_a   1.000
_cell.length_b   1.000
_cell.length_c   1.000
_cell.angle_alpha   90.00
_cell.angle_beta   90.00
_cell.angle_gamma   90.00
#
_symmetry.space_group_name_H-M   'P 1'
#
loop_
_entity.id
_entity.type
_entity.pdbx_description
1 polymer ?
#
loop_
_entity_poly.entity_id
_entity_poly.type
_entity_poly.pdbx_seq_one_letter_code
_entity_poly.pdbx_strand_id
1 'polypeptide(L)'
;MLIAGLLIGLLKYIPSESFREIFFGEQIREWLSVFAKIGVVLIMFSTGLGTDLKMLKASGVASVVITTFGVVFPMAFGTLVSFIFGVGDSLLSHFFYGAILTATSVSVTVAALKELGKLETKVGTAVVAAAVIDDVIGIIVLSVLTGFTSQEAGENTSFLPAWWENAEWWLVILKIVCFFAIAITAGIFLRKRFNKIESRYPHNRRVPILAICVCFVYAYVAEKIFGVADITGAYVAGLVLGGTLQETPYVEVKTDVLGYMFFSPIFFATIGMNLDFSGFSGSFVAFGLCYVIAAIAGKLIGCGAAAKLCGFSNKDSFRVGCGMM
;
A
#
# COMPACT_ATOMS: atom_id res chain seq x y z
N MET A 1 -1.08 18.07 4.42
CA MET A 1 -1.52 17.28 5.60
C MET A 1 -0.35 16.73 6.40
N LEU A 2 0.63 16.05 5.77
CA LEU A 2 1.85 15.56 6.45
C LEU A 2 2.60 16.62 7.27
N ILE A 3 2.81 17.83 6.71
CA ILE A 3 3.46 18.93 7.44
C ILE A 3 2.67 19.31 8.70
N ALA A 4 1.33 19.32 8.65
CA ALA A 4 0.52 19.59 9.83
C ALA A 4 0.71 18.50 10.89
N GLY A 5 0.73 17.23 10.49
CA GLY A 5 1.06 16.10 11.37
C GLY A 5 2.45 16.22 12.00
N LEU A 6 3.45 16.60 11.21
CA LEU A 6 4.81 16.85 11.69
C LEU A 6 4.85 17.99 12.72
N LEU A 7 4.21 19.13 12.41
CA LEU A 7 4.15 20.27 13.34
C LEU A 7 3.44 19.89 14.65
N ILE A 8 2.37 19.08 14.57
CA ILE A 8 1.72 18.52 15.75
C ILE A 8 2.68 17.59 16.49
N GLY A 9 3.39 16.69 15.80
CA GLY A 9 4.38 15.78 16.38
C GLY A 9 5.48 16.49 17.16
N LEU A 10 5.93 17.66 16.68
CA LEU A 10 6.93 18.48 17.37
C LEU A 10 6.44 19.04 18.71
N LEU A 11 5.13 19.09 18.97
CA LEU A 11 4.59 19.48 20.27
C LEU A 11 5.02 18.53 21.40
N LYS A 12 5.45 17.29 21.07
CA LYS A 12 6.06 16.35 22.04
C LYS A 12 7.30 16.94 22.72
N TYR A 13 7.95 17.94 22.15
CA TYR A 13 9.15 18.58 22.73
C TYR A 13 8.83 19.78 23.62
N ILE A 14 7.56 20.17 23.74
CA ILE A 14 7.16 21.20 24.72
C ILE A 14 7.27 20.60 26.13
N PRO A 15 7.96 21.26 27.07
CA PRO A 15 8.24 20.75 28.41
C PRO A 15 7.02 20.90 29.36
N SER A 16 5.88 20.30 28.99
CA SER A 16 4.69 20.22 29.84
C SER A 16 4.08 18.82 29.78
N GLU A 17 4.22 18.07 30.87
CA GLU A 17 3.78 16.67 30.97
C GLU A 17 2.26 16.53 30.75
N SER A 18 1.45 17.44 31.29
CA SER A 18 -0.01 17.43 31.06
C SER A 18 -0.37 17.62 29.58
N PHE A 19 0.40 18.41 28.82
CA PHE A 19 0.16 18.60 27.39
C PHE A 19 0.54 17.35 26.60
N ARG A 20 1.63 16.69 27.00
CA ARG A 20 2.07 15.43 26.40
C ARG A 20 1.06 14.31 26.61
N GLU A 21 0.52 14.15 27.82
CA GLU A 21 -0.52 13.14 28.08
C GLU A 21 -1.81 13.42 27.29
N ILE A 22 -2.25 14.67 27.21
CA ILE A 22 -3.50 15.05 26.53
C ILE A 22 -3.42 14.87 25.00
N PHE A 23 -2.26 15.01 24.37
CA PHE A 23 -2.14 14.90 22.91
C PHE A 23 -1.44 13.63 22.43
N PHE A 24 -0.61 13.02 23.27
CA PHE A 24 0.24 11.87 22.92
C PHE A 24 0.10 10.69 23.87
N GLY A 25 -0.89 10.69 24.77
CA GLY A 25 -1.22 9.51 25.57
C GLY A 25 -1.46 8.27 24.70
N GLU A 26 -1.11 7.10 25.21
CA GLU A 26 -1.21 5.83 24.46
C GLU A 26 -2.61 5.62 23.88
N GLN A 27 -3.65 5.88 24.69
CA GLN A 27 -5.03 5.73 24.27
C GLN A 27 -5.39 6.61 23.05
N ILE A 28 -4.90 7.86 23.00
CA ILE A 28 -5.17 8.77 21.89
C ILE A 28 -4.45 8.32 20.63
N ARG A 29 -3.22 7.81 20.78
CA ARG A 29 -2.46 7.23 19.65
C ARG A 29 -3.15 5.99 19.09
N GLU A 30 -3.68 5.13 19.93
CA GLU A 30 -4.47 3.97 19.50
C GLU A 30 -5.71 4.40 18.71
N TRP A 31 -6.50 5.35 19.22
CA TRP A 31 -7.67 5.87 18.50
C TRP A 31 -7.27 6.53 17.18
N LEU A 32 -6.25 7.39 17.18
CA LEU A 32 -5.72 8.02 15.97
C LEU A 32 -5.28 6.98 14.93
N SER A 33 -4.62 5.90 15.36
CA SER A 33 -4.23 4.79 14.49
C SER A 33 -5.44 4.11 13.85
N VAL A 34 -6.52 3.88 14.62
CA VAL A 34 -7.78 3.32 14.09
C VAL A 34 -8.41 4.26 13.07
N PHE A 35 -8.52 5.56 13.36
CA PHE A 35 -9.05 6.56 12.43
C PHE A 35 -8.19 6.68 11.16
N ALA A 36 -6.87 6.64 11.30
CA ALA A 36 -5.92 6.63 10.20
C ALA A 36 -6.12 5.42 9.28
N LYS A 37 -6.26 4.22 9.86
CA LYS A 37 -6.55 2.97 9.12
C LYS A 37 -7.87 3.05 8.35
N ILE A 38 -8.93 3.57 8.97
CA ILE A 38 -10.21 3.79 8.28
C ILE A 38 -10.03 4.74 7.09
N GLY A 39 -9.26 5.82 7.25
CA GLY A 39 -9.03 6.79 6.18
C GLY A 39 -8.36 6.18 4.97
N VAL A 40 -7.28 5.43 5.17
CA VAL A 40 -6.55 4.82 4.06
C VAL A 40 -7.38 3.76 3.33
N VAL A 41 -8.15 2.96 4.07
CA VAL A 41 -9.12 1.99 3.52
C VAL A 41 -10.18 2.69 2.67
N LEU A 42 -10.75 3.80 3.14
CA LEU A 42 -11.78 4.53 2.38
C LEU A 42 -11.23 5.23 1.13
N ILE A 43 -10.01 5.77 1.18
CA ILE A 43 -9.33 6.35 0.00
C ILE A 43 -9.18 5.28 -1.09
N MET A 44 -8.71 4.10 -0.69
CA MET A 44 -8.42 3.03 -1.65
C MET A 44 -9.69 2.33 -2.14
N PHE A 45 -10.72 2.22 -1.31
CA PHE A 45 -12.03 1.79 -1.75
C PHE A 45 -12.63 2.74 -2.80
N SER A 46 -12.61 4.04 -2.53
CA SER A 46 -13.06 5.05 -3.50
C SER A 46 -12.27 4.99 -4.80
N THR A 47 -10.96 4.82 -4.70
CA THR A 47 -10.08 4.66 -5.87
C THR A 47 -10.44 3.42 -6.69
N GLY A 48 -10.80 2.32 -6.03
CA GLY A 48 -11.31 1.14 -6.70
C GLY A 48 -12.64 1.38 -7.40
N LEU A 49 -13.56 2.14 -6.80
CA LEU A 49 -14.87 2.49 -7.40
C LEU A 49 -14.72 3.28 -8.70
N GLY A 50 -13.76 4.22 -8.73
CA GLY A 50 -13.46 5.06 -9.90
C GLY A 50 -12.52 4.42 -10.94
N THR A 51 -12.03 3.20 -10.71
CA THR A 51 -11.09 2.56 -11.66
C THR A 51 -11.84 1.89 -12.82
N ASP A 52 -11.48 2.23 -14.06
CA ASP A 52 -11.95 1.52 -15.25
C ASP A 52 -11.23 0.16 -15.42
N LEU A 53 -11.99 -0.94 -15.25
CA LEU A 53 -11.51 -2.31 -15.41
C LEU A 53 -10.92 -2.60 -16.79
N LYS A 54 -11.40 -1.95 -17.87
CA LYS A 54 -10.85 -2.12 -19.22
C LYS A 54 -9.45 -1.52 -19.30
N MET A 55 -9.27 -0.32 -18.73
CA MET A 55 -7.96 0.33 -18.67
C MET A 55 -6.99 -0.46 -17.78
N LEU A 56 -7.46 -0.94 -16.63
CA LEU A 56 -6.69 -1.80 -15.72
C LEU A 56 -6.20 -3.08 -16.42
N LYS A 57 -7.09 -3.76 -17.15
CA LYS A 57 -6.73 -4.96 -17.91
C LYS A 57 -5.75 -4.65 -19.03
N ALA A 58 -5.90 -3.53 -19.72
CA ALA A 58 -5.00 -3.10 -20.78
C ALA A 58 -3.60 -2.73 -20.25
N SER A 59 -3.50 -2.19 -19.04
CA SER A 59 -2.22 -1.87 -18.40
C SER A 59 -1.61 -3.03 -17.60
N GLY A 60 -2.30 -4.16 -17.42
CA GLY A 60 -1.90 -5.23 -16.50
C GLY A 60 -0.47 -5.76 -16.73
N VAL A 61 -0.09 -6.04 -17.99
CA VAL A 61 1.27 -6.50 -18.31
C VAL A 61 2.30 -5.42 -17.96
N ALA A 62 2.01 -4.17 -18.31
CA ALA A 62 2.89 -3.05 -17.99
C ALA A 62 3.05 -2.90 -16.46
N SER A 63 1.96 -3.00 -15.71
CA SER A 63 1.98 -2.92 -14.25
C SER A 63 2.85 -4.01 -13.63
N VAL A 64 2.75 -5.27 -14.08
CA VAL A 64 3.61 -6.36 -13.58
C VAL A 64 5.10 -6.07 -13.83
N VAL A 65 5.45 -5.61 -15.03
CA VAL A 65 6.84 -5.28 -15.39
C VAL A 65 7.35 -4.09 -14.57
N ILE A 66 6.53 -3.05 -14.43
CA ILE A 66 6.82 -1.86 -13.61
C ILE A 66 7.07 -2.27 -12.16
N THR A 67 6.19 -3.07 -11.56
CA THR A 67 6.35 -3.51 -10.17
C THR A 67 7.58 -4.37 -10.00
N THR A 68 7.84 -5.32 -10.91
CA THR A 68 9.01 -6.21 -10.80
C THR A 68 10.31 -5.41 -10.74
N PHE A 69 10.48 -4.45 -11.65
CA PHE A 69 11.66 -3.57 -11.64
C PHE A 69 11.63 -2.59 -10.45
N GLY A 70 10.44 -2.13 -10.07
CA GLY A 70 10.18 -1.29 -8.90
C GLY A 70 10.43 -1.97 -7.56
N VAL A 71 10.64 -3.29 -7.53
CA VAL A 71 11.08 -4.05 -6.37
C VAL A 71 12.57 -4.35 -6.48
N VAL A 72 13.02 -4.89 -7.62
CA VAL A 72 14.41 -5.33 -7.82
C VAL A 72 15.42 -4.19 -7.65
N PHE A 73 15.17 -3.03 -8.26
CA PHE A 73 16.13 -1.91 -8.21
C PHE A 73 16.24 -1.27 -6.82
N PRO A 74 15.13 -0.88 -6.14
CA PRO A 74 15.21 -0.37 -4.77
C PRO A 74 15.79 -1.39 -3.80
N MET A 75 15.47 -2.68 -3.95
CA MET A 75 16.04 -3.73 -3.11
C MET A 75 17.55 -3.80 -3.26
N ALA A 76 18.05 -3.85 -4.49
CA ALA A 76 19.48 -3.89 -4.77
C ALA A 76 20.21 -2.67 -4.21
N PHE A 77 19.66 -1.47 -4.40
CA PHE A 77 20.29 -0.24 -3.92
C PHE A 77 20.21 -0.12 -2.39
N GLY A 78 19.10 -0.50 -1.76
CA GLY A 78 18.97 -0.50 -0.30
C GLY A 78 19.94 -1.48 0.37
N THR A 79 20.06 -2.69 -0.18
CA THR A 79 21.04 -3.68 0.28
C THR A 79 22.47 -3.18 0.09
N LEU A 80 22.78 -2.55 -1.06
CA LEU A 80 24.11 -1.99 -1.31
C LEU A 80 24.47 -0.88 -0.32
N VAL A 81 23.55 0.07 -0.07
CA VAL A 81 23.78 1.15 0.89
C VAL A 81 23.96 0.60 2.30
N SER A 82 23.11 -0.33 2.72
CA SER A 82 23.22 -1.00 4.02
C SER A 82 24.55 -1.74 4.19
N PHE A 83 25.02 -2.42 3.15
CA PHE A 83 26.32 -3.10 3.13
C PHE A 83 27.50 -2.12 3.23
N ILE A 84 27.49 -1.04 2.45
CA ILE A 84 28.57 -0.02 2.46
C ILE A 84 28.72 0.65 3.83
N PHE A 85 27.60 0.94 4.48
CA PHE A 85 27.59 1.58 5.81
C PHE A 85 27.74 0.58 6.96
N GLY A 86 27.81 -0.73 6.67
CA GLY A 86 27.93 -1.78 7.69
C GLY A 86 26.73 -1.84 8.64
N VAL A 87 25.54 -1.48 8.16
CA VAL A 87 24.32 -1.46 8.99
C VAL A 87 23.67 -2.83 8.93
N GLY A 88 23.95 -3.67 9.93
CA GLY A 88 23.47 -5.04 10.06
C GLY A 88 24.61 -6.05 10.15
N ASP A 89 24.42 -7.09 10.96
CA ASP A 89 25.49 -8.05 11.30
C ASP A 89 25.60 -9.21 10.30
N SER A 90 24.65 -9.35 9.38
CA SER A 90 24.58 -10.46 8.43
C SER A 90 24.15 -10.02 7.03
N LEU A 91 24.48 -10.84 6.03
CA LEU A 91 23.98 -10.67 4.65
C LEU A 91 22.44 -10.62 4.61
N LEU A 92 21.78 -11.41 5.46
CA LEU A 92 20.33 -11.44 5.56
C LEU A 92 19.78 -10.09 6.07
N SER A 93 20.44 -9.47 7.06
CA SER A 93 20.09 -8.13 7.55
C SER A 93 20.15 -7.08 6.44
N HIS A 94 21.16 -7.12 5.57
CA HIS A 94 21.24 -6.20 4.42
C HIS A 94 20.13 -6.43 3.38
N PHE A 95 19.66 -7.67 3.20
CA PHE A 95 18.48 -7.94 2.37
C PHE A 95 17.19 -7.43 3.00
N PHE A 96 17.06 -7.44 4.33
CA PHE A 96 15.94 -6.78 5.02
C PHE A 96 15.94 -5.27 4.79
N TYR A 97 17.09 -4.60 4.86
CA TYR A 97 17.18 -3.19 4.46
C TYR A 97 16.78 -3.00 3.00
N GLY A 98 17.23 -3.86 2.07
CA GLY A 98 16.75 -3.83 0.69
C GLY A 98 15.22 -3.91 0.59
N ALA A 99 14.60 -4.87 1.28
CA ALA A 99 13.15 -5.09 1.27
C ALA A 99 12.35 -3.91 1.84
N ILE A 100 12.91 -3.15 2.80
CA ILE A 100 12.25 -1.93 3.30
C ILE A 100 12.05 -0.91 2.18
N LEU A 101 12.98 -0.80 1.23
CA LEU A 101 12.86 0.14 0.10
C LEU A 101 11.94 -0.34 -1.03
N THR A 102 11.46 -1.58 -0.99
CA THR A 102 10.58 -2.09 -2.04
C THR A 102 9.14 -1.65 -1.82
N ALA A 103 8.71 -1.51 -0.57
CA ALA A 103 7.33 -1.16 -0.21
C ALA A 103 6.95 0.25 -0.69
N THR A 104 5.95 0.33 -1.58
CA THR A 104 5.41 1.60 -2.11
C THR A 104 4.19 2.05 -1.31
N SER A 105 4.09 3.35 -1.01
CA SER A 105 2.91 3.90 -0.32
C SER A 105 1.82 4.34 -1.31
N VAL A 106 0.99 3.38 -1.74
CA VAL A 106 -0.07 3.58 -2.75
C VAL A 106 -0.99 4.78 -2.42
N SER A 107 -1.33 4.94 -1.15
CA SER A 107 -2.34 5.88 -0.69
C SER A 107 -1.93 7.34 -0.83
N VAL A 108 -0.63 7.64 -0.70
CA VAL A 108 -0.11 9.01 -0.90
C VAL A 108 -0.20 9.38 -2.37
N THR A 109 0.28 8.50 -3.24
CA THR A 109 0.24 8.70 -4.69
C THR A 109 -1.19 8.81 -5.20
N VAL A 110 -2.09 7.95 -4.72
CA VAL A 110 -3.50 7.99 -5.09
C VAL A 110 -4.15 9.30 -4.67
N ALA A 111 -3.91 9.76 -3.45
CA ALA A 111 -4.43 11.05 -2.99
C ALA A 111 -3.92 12.20 -3.87
N ALA A 112 -2.63 12.23 -4.20
CA ALA A 112 -2.04 13.24 -5.07
C ALA A 112 -2.61 13.17 -6.51
N LEU A 113 -2.72 11.98 -7.11
CA LEU A 113 -3.31 11.81 -8.43
C LEU A 113 -4.77 12.22 -8.47
N LYS A 114 -5.51 12.01 -7.37
CA LYS A 114 -6.90 12.41 -7.22
C LYS A 114 -7.05 13.92 -7.13
N GLU A 115 -6.22 14.60 -6.33
CA GLU A 115 -6.18 16.07 -6.28
C GLU A 115 -5.87 16.69 -7.65
N LEU A 116 -5.00 16.05 -8.42
CA LEU A 116 -4.63 16.50 -9.76
C LEU A 116 -5.67 16.14 -10.84
N GLY A 117 -6.70 15.34 -10.51
CA GLY A 117 -7.66 14.81 -11.48
C GLY A 117 -7.00 13.94 -12.56
N LYS A 118 -5.94 13.20 -12.21
CA LYS A 118 -5.16 12.35 -13.13
C LYS A 118 -5.24 10.85 -12.83
N LEU A 119 -6.07 10.46 -11.88
CA LEU A 119 -6.26 9.06 -11.46
C LEU A 119 -6.72 8.16 -12.62
N GLU A 120 -7.66 8.63 -13.44
CA GLU A 120 -8.25 7.89 -14.57
C GLU A 120 -7.41 7.95 -15.86
N THR A 121 -6.20 8.51 -15.79
CA THR A 121 -5.30 8.52 -16.96
C THR A 121 -4.58 7.18 -17.10
N LYS A 122 -4.07 6.87 -18.30
CA LYS A 122 -3.25 5.66 -18.52
C LYS A 122 -2.09 5.52 -17.51
N VAL A 123 -1.45 6.64 -17.17
CA VAL A 123 -0.37 6.68 -16.17
C VAL A 123 -0.92 6.42 -14.76
N GLY A 124 -2.01 7.11 -14.38
CA GLY A 124 -2.64 6.92 -13.08
C GLY A 124 -3.10 5.49 -12.86
N THR A 125 -3.83 4.90 -13.81
CA THR A 125 -4.28 3.50 -13.74
C THR A 125 -3.10 2.53 -13.67
N ALA A 126 -2.05 2.74 -14.47
CA ALA A 126 -0.88 1.86 -14.46
C ALA A 126 -0.14 1.90 -13.11
N VAL A 127 0.00 3.09 -12.51
CA VAL A 127 0.62 3.30 -11.19
C VAL A 127 -0.21 2.63 -10.10
N VAL A 128 -1.52 2.90 -10.02
CA VAL A 128 -2.39 2.27 -8.99
C VAL A 128 -2.38 0.75 -9.10
N ALA A 129 -2.46 0.22 -10.32
CA ALA A 129 -2.40 -1.21 -10.58
C ALA A 129 -1.04 -1.82 -10.19
N ALA A 130 0.06 -1.14 -10.54
CA ALA A 130 1.40 -1.58 -10.17
C ALA A 130 1.59 -1.57 -8.66
N ALA A 131 1.04 -0.58 -7.95
CA ALA A 131 1.11 -0.45 -6.51
C ALA A 131 0.35 -1.58 -5.77
N VAL A 132 -0.80 -2.01 -6.30
CA VAL A 132 -1.54 -3.16 -5.76
C VAL A 132 -0.77 -4.48 -5.94
N ILE A 133 -0.09 -4.64 -7.09
CA ILE A 133 0.80 -5.78 -7.31
C ILE A 133 2.04 -5.66 -6.40
N ASP A 134 2.50 -4.45 -6.11
CA ASP A 134 3.64 -4.17 -5.22
C ASP A 134 3.38 -4.67 -3.80
N ASP A 135 2.18 -4.44 -3.25
CA ASP A 135 1.78 -4.97 -1.93
C ASP A 135 1.88 -6.51 -1.87
N VAL A 136 1.46 -7.18 -2.96
CA VAL A 136 1.54 -8.64 -3.11
C VAL A 136 2.98 -9.13 -3.22
N ILE A 137 3.82 -8.44 -3.99
CA ILE A 137 5.23 -8.81 -4.10
C ILE A 137 5.96 -8.52 -2.78
N GLY A 138 5.63 -7.42 -2.10
CA GLY A 138 6.21 -7.05 -0.81
C GLY A 138 6.02 -8.12 0.26
N ILE A 139 4.79 -8.66 0.39
CA ILE A 139 4.56 -9.77 1.33
C ILE A 139 5.30 -11.05 0.94
N ILE A 140 5.43 -11.34 -0.35
CA ILE A 140 6.20 -12.52 -0.83
C ILE A 140 7.68 -12.34 -0.48
N VAL A 141 8.26 -11.17 -0.79
CA VAL A 141 9.65 -10.84 -0.46
C VAL A 141 9.89 -10.95 1.05
N LEU A 142 9.01 -10.36 1.86
CA LEU A 142 9.12 -10.42 3.31
C LEU A 142 9.02 -11.86 3.82
N SER A 143 8.06 -12.64 3.32
CA SER A 143 7.85 -14.04 3.73
C SER A 143 9.06 -14.92 3.42
N VAL A 144 9.68 -14.69 2.26
CA VAL A 144 10.92 -15.38 1.88
C VAL A 144 12.06 -14.99 2.83
N LEU A 145 12.27 -13.70 3.10
CA LEU A 145 13.32 -13.23 4.00
C LEU A 145 13.13 -13.74 5.44
N THR A 146 11.89 -13.73 5.96
CA THR A 146 11.60 -14.27 7.29
C THR A 146 11.79 -15.78 7.34
N GLY A 147 11.51 -16.51 6.26
CA GLY A 147 11.76 -17.95 6.18
C GLY A 147 13.24 -18.33 6.34
N PHE A 148 14.17 -17.43 5.96
CA PHE A 148 15.60 -17.62 6.21
C PHE A 148 16.01 -17.31 7.65
N THR A 149 15.27 -16.48 8.39
CA THR A 149 15.58 -16.20 9.81
C THR A 149 15.25 -17.37 10.73
N SER A 150 14.28 -18.21 10.35
CA SER A 150 13.86 -19.40 11.12
C SER A 150 14.90 -20.52 11.16
N GLN A 151 16.01 -20.38 10.43
CA GLN A 151 17.07 -21.37 10.29
C GLN A 151 17.95 -21.51 11.55
N GLU A 152 17.91 -20.56 12.49
CA GLU A 152 18.70 -20.64 13.74
C GLU A 152 18.16 -21.66 14.76
N ALA A 153 16.99 -22.27 14.54
CA ALA A 153 16.31 -23.11 15.54
C ALA A 153 16.18 -24.62 15.20
N GLY A 154 16.75 -25.14 14.10
CA GLY A 154 16.50 -26.55 13.74
C GLY A 154 17.53 -27.21 12.84
N GLU A 155 18.28 -28.12 13.43
CA GLU A 155 19.12 -29.12 12.77
C GLU A 155 18.21 -30.14 12.07
N ASN A 156 17.89 -29.96 10.78
CA ASN A 156 17.18 -30.96 9.99
C ASN A 156 17.87 -31.22 8.66
N THR A 157 18.26 -32.47 8.49
CA THR A 157 18.89 -33.10 7.33
C THR A 157 17.85 -33.38 6.25
N SER A 158 17.67 -32.45 5.31
CA SER A 158 16.79 -32.64 4.15
C SER A 158 17.55 -32.41 2.85
N PHE A 159 17.29 -33.24 1.84
CA PHE A 159 17.96 -33.25 0.52
C PHE A 159 17.52 -32.11 -0.42
N LEU A 160 16.62 -31.24 0.01
CA LEU A 160 16.18 -30.05 -0.70
C LEU A 160 16.73 -28.79 -0.01
N PRO A 161 17.01 -27.70 -0.74
CA PRO A 161 17.49 -26.47 -0.11
C PRO A 161 16.52 -25.98 0.97
N ALA A 162 17.02 -25.58 2.13
CA ALA A 162 16.24 -25.23 3.34
C ALA A 162 15.15 -24.14 3.15
N TRP A 163 15.23 -23.34 2.08
CA TRP A 163 14.20 -22.37 1.68
C TRP A 163 12.95 -23.02 1.06
N TRP A 164 13.01 -24.30 0.72
CA TRP A 164 11.90 -25.07 0.16
C TRP A 164 11.01 -25.71 1.24
N GLU A 165 11.60 -26.12 2.39
CA GLU A 165 10.86 -26.82 3.45
C GLU A 165 10.32 -25.90 4.56
N ASN A 166 11.03 -24.83 4.93
CA ASN A 166 10.68 -24.01 6.11
C ASN A 166 10.04 -22.65 5.78
N ALA A 167 10.21 -22.17 4.54
CA ALA A 167 9.54 -20.96 4.12
C ALA A 167 8.17 -21.32 3.54
N GLU A 168 7.11 -20.99 4.26
CA GLU A 168 5.71 -21.07 3.80
C GLU A 168 5.41 -20.09 2.63
N TRP A 169 6.40 -19.71 1.81
CA TRP A 169 6.24 -18.78 0.69
C TRP A 169 5.17 -19.28 -0.30
N TRP A 170 5.10 -20.60 -0.51
CA TRP A 170 4.08 -21.23 -1.35
C TRP A 170 2.68 -21.11 -0.75
N LEU A 171 2.54 -21.19 0.58
CA LEU A 171 1.27 -20.96 1.29
C LEU A 171 0.86 -19.50 1.23
N VAL A 172 1.81 -18.56 1.29
CA VAL A 172 1.54 -17.12 1.12
C VAL A 172 1.03 -16.85 -0.29
N ILE A 173 1.70 -17.38 -1.32
CA ILE A 173 1.21 -17.28 -2.71
C ILE A 173 -0.18 -17.91 -2.85
N LEU A 174 -0.39 -19.10 -2.28
CA LEU A 174 -1.69 -19.77 -2.31
C LEU A 174 -2.77 -18.91 -1.64
N LYS A 175 -2.52 -18.35 -0.46
CA LYS A 175 -3.43 -17.43 0.24
C LYS A 175 -3.77 -16.23 -0.62
N ILE A 176 -2.79 -15.61 -1.27
CA ILE A 176 -3.00 -14.46 -2.16
C ILE A 176 -3.87 -14.83 -3.36
N VAL A 177 -3.56 -15.94 -4.04
CA VAL A 177 -4.34 -16.42 -5.20
C VAL A 177 -5.78 -16.76 -4.77
N CYS A 178 -5.94 -17.46 -3.64
CA CYS A 178 -7.24 -17.76 -3.05
C CYS A 178 -8.01 -16.48 -2.71
N PHE A 179 -7.36 -15.48 -2.13
CA PHE A 179 -7.96 -14.18 -1.83
C PHE A 179 -8.54 -13.53 -3.09
N PHE A 180 -7.73 -13.34 -4.14
CA PHE A 180 -8.22 -12.73 -5.37
C PHE A 180 -9.32 -13.56 -6.04
N ALA A 181 -9.20 -14.89 -6.06
CA ALA A 181 -10.22 -15.77 -6.62
C ALA A 181 -11.56 -15.65 -5.88
N ILE A 182 -11.55 -15.69 -4.54
CA ILE A 182 -12.73 -15.55 -3.70
C ILE A 182 -13.30 -14.14 -3.79
N ALA A 183 -12.45 -13.12 -3.70
CA ALA A 183 -12.85 -11.71 -3.74
C ALA A 183 -13.54 -11.35 -5.07
N ILE A 184 -13.02 -11.83 -6.20
CA ILE A 184 -13.64 -11.64 -7.53
C ILE A 184 -14.94 -12.42 -7.63
N THR A 185 -14.96 -13.69 -7.20
CA THR A 185 -16.16 -14.55 -7.29
C THR A 185 -17.30 -14.04 -6.42
N ALA A 186 -17.01 -13.72 -5.15
CA ALA A 186 -17.93 -13.09 -4.22
C ALA A 186 -18.38 -11.73 -4.77
N GLY A 187 -17.48 -11.01 -5.42
CA GLY A 187 -17.78 -9.73 -6.02
C GLY A 187 -18.82 -9.80 -7.16
N ILE A 188 -18.72 -10.80 -8.03
CA ILE A 188 -19.72 -11.04 -9.08
C ILE A 188 -21.10 -11.35 -8.46
N PHE A 189 -21.14 -12.07 -7.34
CA PHE A 189 -22.39 -12.34 -6.63
C PHE A 189 -22.96 -11.08 -5.96
N LEU A 190 -22.11 -10.32 -5.26
CA LEU A 190 -22.47 -9.05 -4.63
C LEU A 190 -23.01 -8.07 -5.67
N ARG A 191 -22.37 -7.97 -6.83
CA ARG A 191 -22.84 -7.16 -7.97
C ARG A 191 -24.31 -7.44 -8.32
N LYS A 192 -24.67 -8.73 -8.49
CA LYS A 192 -26.06 -9.10 -8.80
C LYS A 192 -27.03 -8.70 -7.69
N ARG A 193 -26.61 -8.79 -6.43
CA ARG A 193 -27.42 -8.41 -5.27
C ARG A 193 -27.61 -6.90 -5.19
N PHE A 194 -26.53 -6.14 -5.38
CA PHE A 194 -26.56 -4.68 -5.39
C PHE A 194 -27.46 -4.14 -6.51
N ASN A 195 -27.34 -4.64 -7.74
CA ASN A 195 -28.20 -4.21 -8.85
C ASN A 195 -29.68 -4.51 -8.58
N LYS A 196 -30.00 -5.63 -7.92
CA LYS A 196 -31.38 -5.98 -7.53
C LYS A 196 -31.92 -5.08 -6.41
N ILE A 197 -31.07 -4.63 -5.49
CA ILE A 197 -31.43 -3.70 -4.42
C ILE A 197 -31.64 -2.30 -4.99
N GLU A 198 -30.73 -1.86 -5.85
CA GLU A 198 -30.77 -0.58 -6.56
C GLU A 198 -32.03 -0.46 -7.42
N SER A 199 -32.35 -1.49 -8.21
CA SER A 199 -33.57 -1.50 -9.05
C SER A 199 -34.86 -1.44 -8.24
N ARG A 200 -34.83 -1.86 -6.97
CA ARG A 200 -35.99 -1.83 -6.06
C ARG A 200 -36.05 -0.53 -5.24
N TYR A 201 -34.91 0.10 -4.98
CA TYR A 201 -34.79 1.30 -4.14
C TYR A 201 -33.77 2.30 -4.73
N PRO A 202 -34.10 2.96 -5.85
CA PRO A 202 -33.22 3.95 -6.46
C PRO A 202 -32.97 5.15 -5.53
N HIS A 203 -31.78 5.75 -5.61
CA HIS A 203 -31.35 6.95 -4.85
C HIS A 203 -31.46 6.87 -3.31
N ASN A 204 -31.46 5.66 -2.74
CA ASN A 204 -31.62 5.49 -1.29
C ASN A 204 -30.25 5.43 -0.58
N ARG A 205 -30.15 6.04 0.62
CA ARG A 205 -28.92 6.07 1.45
C ARG A 205 -28.36 4.69 1.80
N ARG A 206 -29.14 3.63 1.58
CA ARG A 206 -28.80 2.23 1.86
C ARG A 206 -27.66 1.70 1.01
N VAL A 207 -27.56 2.13 -0.26
CA VAL A 207 -26.56 1.60 -1.20
C VAL A 207 -25.13 1.99 -0.77
N PRO A 208 -24.81 3.27 -0.48
CA PRO A 208 -23.50 3.64 0.05
C PRO A 208 -23.15 2.96 1.39
N ILE A 209 -24.12 2.83 2.31
CA ILE A 209 -23.90 2.17 3.60
C ILE A 209 -23.50 0.71 3.40
N LEU A 210 -24.23 -0.03 2.57
CA LEU A 210 -23.89 -1.42 2.25
C LEU A 210 -22.55 -1.54 1.54
N ALA A 211 -22.23 -0.61 0.64
CA ALA A 211 -20.95 -0.59 -0.07
C ALA A 211 -19.77 -0.41 0.89
N ILE A 212 -19.89 0.50 1.87
CA ILE A 212 -18.91 0.70 2.94
C ILE A 212 -18.80 -0.56 3.83
N CYS A 213 -19.91 -1.22 4.15
CA CYS A 213 -19.87 -2.50 4.88
C CYS A 213 -19.09 -3.57 4.10
N VAL A 214 -19.32 -3.70 2.79
CA VAL A 214 -18.58 -4.64 1.93
C VAL A 214 -17.10 -4.29 1.88
N CYS A 215 -16.76 -3.01 1.78
CA CYS A 215 -15.38 -2.52 1.85
C CYS A 215 -14.67 -3.02 3.11
N PHE A 216 -15.24 -2.78 4.30
CA PHE A 216 -14.63 -3.23 5.55
C PHE A 216 -14.55 -4.75 5.69
N VAL A 217 -15.54 -5.49 5.18
CA VAL A 217 -15.48 -6.96 5.15
C VAL A 217 -14.33 -7.45 4.27
N TYR A 218 -14.14 -6.87 3.08
CA TYR A 218 -13.04 -7.24 2.20
C TYR A 218 -11.68 -6.87 2.81
N ALA A 219 -11.55 -5.68 3.40
CA ALA A 219 -10.35 -5.25 4.11
C ALA A 219 -10.00 -6.21 5.27
N TYR A 220 -10.99 -6.56 6.09
CA TYR A 220 -10.81 -7.51 7.19
C TYR A 220 -10.40 -8.91 6.71
N VAL A 221 -11.08 -9.42 5.67
CA VAL A 221 -10.77 -10.74 5.10
C VAL A 221 -9.36 -10.77 4.51
N ALA A 222 -8.97 -9.70 3.79
CA ALA A 222 -7.62 -9.59 3.23
C ALA A 222 -6.54 -9.71 4.33
N GLU A 223 -6.62 -8.88 5.36
CA GLU A 223 -5.60 -8.80 6.42
C GLU A 223 -5.64 -10.03 7.35
N LYS A 224 -6.81 -10.39 7.88
CA LYS A 224 -6.89 -11.40 8.94
C LYS A 224 -6.88 -12.84 8.45
N ILE A 225 -7.42 -13.10 7.26
CA ILE A 225 -7.53 -14.47 6.74
C ILE A 225 -6.37 -14.78 5.80
N PHE A 226 -6.03 -13.85 4.91
CA PHE A 226 -5.07 -14.09 3.83
C PHE A 226 -3.71 -13.42 4.06
N GLY A 227 -3.61 -12.49 5.01
CA GLY A 227 -2.39 -11.73 5.29
C GLY A 227 -2.09 -10.62 4.27
N VAL A 228 -2.96 -10.39 3.30
CA VAL A 228 -2.84 -9.30 2.31
C VAL A 228 -3.19 -7.98 2.97
N ALA A 229 -2.57 -6.87 2.58
CA ALA A 229 -2.90 -5.57 3.15
C ALA A 229 -4.42 -5.27 3.07
N ASP A 230 -4.98 -4.78 4.16
CA ASP A 230 -6.38 -4.35 4.28
C ASP A 230 -6.74 -3.31 3.20
N ILE A 231 -5.78 -2.43 2.89
CA ILE A 231 -5.83 -1.44 1.82
C ILE A 231 -6.09 -2.09 0.45
N THR A 232 -5.37 -3.16 0.12
CA THR A 232 -5.57 -3.93 -1.12
C THR A 232 -6.96 -4.55 -1.15
N GLY A 233 -7.43 -5.07 -0.02
CA GLY A 233 -8.79 -5.61 0.11
C GLY A 233 -9.87 -4.57 -0.18
N ALA A 234 -9.72 -3.38 0.41
CA ALA A 234 -10.60 -2.25 0.16
C ALA A 234 -10.62 -1.84 -1.32
N TYR A 235 -9.46 -1.79 -1.97
CA TYR A 235 -9.36 -1.50 -3.40
C TYR A 235 -10.10 -2.54 -4.26
N VAL A 236 -9.92 -3.83 -3.98
CA VAL A 236 -10.63 -4.90 -4.70
C VAL A 236 -12.14 -4.82 -4.51
N ALA A 237 -12.62 -4.48 -3.30
CA ALA A 237 -14.03 -4.23 -3.05
C ALA A 237 -14.55 -3.07 -3.92
N GLY A 238 -13.76 -2.00 -4.03
CA GLY A 238 -14.05 -0.86 -4.89
C GLY A 238 -14.13 -1.28 -6.36
N LEU A 239 -13.14 -2.00 -6.88
CA LEU A 239 -13.10 -2.49 -8.26
C LEU A 239 -14.30 -3.35 -8.64
N VAL A 240 -14.72 -4.21 -7.71
CA VAL A 240 -15.85 -5.11 -7.91
C VAL A 240 -17.18 -4.35 -8.01
N LEU A 241 -17.32 -3.27 -7.23
CA LEU A 241 -18.52 -2.44 -7.22
C LEU A 241 -18.48 -1.34 -8.29
N GLY A 242 -17.27 -0.88 -8.65
CA GLY A 242 -16.98 0.14 -9.65
C GLY A 242 -17.44 -0.28 -11.05
N GLY A 243 -18.27 0.55 -11.67
CA GLY A 243 -18.85 0.28 -12.99
C GLY A 243 -20.05 -0.67 -13.00
N THR A 244 -20.60 -1.01 -11.83
CA THR A 244 -21.74 -1.94 -11.72
C THR A 244 -23.04 -1.33 -11.25
N LEU A 245 -22.93 -0.28 -10.42
CA LEU A 245 -24.05 0.50 -9.92
C LEU A 245 -24.32 1.65 -10.89
N GLN A 246 -25.58 1.92 -11.22
CA GLN A 246 -25.93 3.19 -11.86
C GLN A 246 -25.57 4.37 -10.94
N GLU A 247 -25.67 4.15 -9.62
CA GLU A 247 -25.32 5.09 -8.56
C GLU A 247 -23.84 5.04 -8.14
N THR A 248 -22.93 4.43 -8.92
CA THR A 248 -21.48 4.42 -8.59
C THR A 248 -20.96 5.84 -8.26
N PRO A 249 -21.30 6.89 -9.03
CA PRO A 249 -20.87 8.26 -8.71
C PRO A 249 -21.44 8.77 -7.39
N TYR A 250 -22.66 8.37 -7.01
CA TYR A 250 -23.27 8.77 -5.75
C TYR A 250 -22.58 8.11 -4.55
N VAL A 251 -22.25 6.83 -4.65
CA VAL A 251 -21.50 6.10 -3.61
C VAL A 251 -20.08 6.64 -3.49
N GLU A 252 -19.42 6.91 -4.62
CA GLU A 252 -18.08 7.48 -4.68
C GLU A 252 -18.04 8.84 -3.99
N VAL A 253 -18.92 9.79 -4.36
CA VAL A 253 -18.96 11.12 -3.73
C VAL A 253 -19.21 11.04 -2.23
N LYS A 254 -20.11 10.17 -1.76
CA LYS A 254 -20.38 10.03 -0.32
C LYS A 254 -19.19 9.43 0.44
N THR A 255 -18.55 8.42 -0.15
CA THR A 255 -17.36 7.79 0.41
C THR A 255 -16.20 8.77 0.42
N ASP A 256 -16.06 9.58 -0.62
CA ASP A 256 -15.03 10.60 -0.75
C ASP A 256 -15.17 11.71 0.27
N VAL A 257 -16.38 12.23 0.47
CA VAL A 257 -16.58 13.27 1.49
C VAL A 257 -16.18 12.75 2.86
N LEU A 258 -16.53 11.50 3.20
CA LEU A 258 -16.13 10.90 4.48
C LEU A 258 -14.62 10.62 4.53
N GLY A 259 -14.10 9.86 3.58
CA GLY A 259 -12.70 9.42 3.55
C GLY A 259 -11.72 10.57 3.36
N TYR A 260 -11.97 11.47 2.41
CA TYR A 260 -11.05 12.53 2.02
C TYR A 260 -11.11 13.75 2.94
N MET A 261 -12.29 14.18 3.40
CA MET A 261 -12.38 15.40 4.23
C MET A 261 -12.13 15.13 5.71
N PHE A 262 -12.43 13.93 6.21
CA PHE A 262 -12.32 13.63 7.64
C PHE A 262 -11.15 12.70 7.95
N PHE A 263 -11.12 11.50 7.36
CA PHE A 263 -10.17 10.47 7.79
C PHE A 263 -8.77 10.59 7.13
N SER A 264 -8.69 11.04 5.89
CA SER A 264 -7.42 11.23 5.16
C SER A 264 -6.49 12.24 5.87
N PRO A 265 -6.96 13.41 6.33
CA PRO A 265 -6.15 14.31 7.15
C PRO A 265 -5.62 13.65 8.40
N ILE A 266 -6.42 12.83 9.08
CA ILE A 266 -6.00 12.10 10.27
C ILE A 266 -4.91 11.09 9.92
N PHE A 267 -5.09 10.30 8.86
CA PHE A 267 -4.09 9.35 8.37
C PHE A 267 -2.72 10.00 8.13
N PHE A 268 -2.69 11.07 7.32
CA PHE A 268 -1.44 11.78 7.04
C PHE A 268 -0.90 12.52 8.27
N ALA A 269 -1.76 13.01 9.16
CA ALA A 269 -1.32 13.65 10.40
C ALA A 269 -0.65 12.63 11.34
N THR A 270 -1.25 11.45 11.52
CA THR A 270 -0.72 10.36 12.35
C THR A 270 0.65 9.89 11.86
N ILE A 271 0.86 9.77 10.54
CA ILE A 271 2.19 9.46 9.97
C ILE A 271 3.22 10.52 10.42
N GLY A 272 2.87 11.81 10.29
CA GLY A 272 3.75 12.90 10.71
C GLY A 272 4.00 12.96 12.22
N MET A 273 3.01 12.60 13.04
CA MET A 273 3.13 12.59 14.50
C MET A 273 4.03 11.46 15.04
N ASN A 274 4.14 10.37 14.29
CA ASN A 274 4.98 9.22 14.65
C ASN A 274 6.47 9.42 14.30
N LEU A 275 6.84 10.55 13.69
CA LEU A 275 8.23 10.89 13.44
C LEU A 275 8.95 11.11 14.77
N ASP A 276 9.97 10.30 15.02
CA ASP A 276 10.83 10.44 16.18
C ASP A 276 12.19 11.01 15.76
N PHE A 277 12.62 12.07 16.44
CA PHE A 277 13.93 12.69 16.26
C PHE A 277 14.93 12.21 17.32
N SER A 278 14.55 11.27 18.17
CA SER A 278 15.49 10.61 19.07
C SER A 278 16.47 9.74 18.27
N GLY A 279 17.78 9.93 18.45
CA GLY A 279 18.81 9.11 17.78
C GLY A 279 19.51 9.74 16.56
N PHE A 280 19.39 11.05 16.32
CA PHE A 280 20.20 11.74 15.31
C PHE A 280 21.71 11.68 15.65
N SER A 281 22.40 10.74 15.01
CA SER A 281 23.88 10.66 14.96
C SER A 281 24.37 11.11 13.59
N GLY A 282 25.56 11.69 13.50
CA GLY A 282 26.15 12.10 12.20
C GLY A 282 26.23 10.93 11.20
N SER A 283 26.57 9.72 11.68
CA SER A 283 26.60 8.51 10.86
C SER A 283 25.20 8.05 10.43
N PHE A 284 24.21 8.21 11.31
CA PHE A 284 22.82 7.87 11.01
C PHE A 284 22.23 8.81 9.94
N VAL A 285 22.54 10.11 10.01
CA VAL A 285 22.10 11.09 9.00
C VAL A 285 22.74 10.81 7.64
N ALA A 286 24.04 10.49 7.61
CA ALA A 286 24.73 10.13 6.38
C ALA A 286 24.13 8.87 5.74
N PHE A 287 23.91 7.82 6.54
CA PHE A 287 23.22 6.60 6.09
C PHE A 287 21.82 6.93 5.56
N GLY A 288 21.00 7.63 6.33
CA GLY A 288 19.63 7.98 5.97
C GLY A 288 19.54 8.79 4.66
N LEU A 289 20.45 9.74 4.45
CA LEU A 289 20.49 10.52 3.21
C LEU A 289 20.83 9.64 2.00
N CYS A 290 21.87 8.82 2.09
CA CYS A 290 22.22 7.88 1.03
C CYS A 290 21.10 6.87 0.76
N TYR A 291 20.42 6.42 1.83
CA TYR A 291 19.34 5.46 1.75
C TYR A 291 18.09 6.04 1.07
N VAL A 292 17.74 7.30 1.36
CA VAL A 292 16.66 8.02 0.66
C VAL A 292 17.02 8.24 -0.82
N ILE A 293 18.25 8.63 -1.12
CA ILE A 293 18.71 8.79 -2.51
C ILE A 293 18.63 7.45 -3.25
N ALA A 294 19.04 6.35 -2.61
CA ALA A 294 18.93 5.00 -3.17
C ALA A 294 17.46 4.61 -3.42
N ALA A 295 16.55 4.93 -2.51
CA ALA A 295 15.12 4.68 -2.69
C ALA A 295 14.56 5.43 -3.91
N ILE A 296 14.83 6.74 -3.98
CA ILE A 296 14.41 7.62 -5.06
C ILE A 296 14.98 7.15 -6.41
N ALA A 297 16.30 6.88 -6.45
CA ALA A 297 16.97 6.41 -7.66
C ALA A 297 16.46 5.03 -8.08
N GLY A 298 16.28 4.11 -7.14
CA GLY A 298 15.80 2.76 -7.39
C GLY A 298 14.41 2.76 -8.01
N LYS A 299 13.47 3.54 -7.47
CA LYS A 299 12.10 3.64 -7.99
C LYS A 299 12.06 4.38 -9.32
N LEU A 300 12.77 5.51 -9.47
CA LEU A 300 12.81 6.25 -10.73
C LEU A 300 13.42 5.44 -11.87
N ILE A 301 14.57 4.82 -11.62
CA ILE A 301 15.28 4.04 -12.63
C ILE A 301 14.51 2.74 -12.91
N GLY A 302 14.12 1.99 -11.88
CA GLY A 302 13.41 0.73 -12.03
C GLY A 302 12.05 0.90 -12.72
N CYS A 303 11.13 1.64 -12.10
CA CYS A 303 9.78 1.83 -12.63
C CYS A 303 9.79 2.65 -13.92
N GLY A 304 10.66 3.66 -14.04
CA GLY A 304 10.77 4.49 -15.24
C GLY A 304 11.34 3.72 -16.43
N ALA A 305 12.38 2.90 -16.24
CA ALA A 305 12.90 2.04 -17.31
C ALA A 305 11.87 0.99 -17.72
N ALA A 306 11.21 0.36 -16.76
CA ALA A 306 10.14 -0.62 -17.03
C ALA A 306 8.95 -0.01 -17.79
N ALA A 307 8.50 1.18 -17.40
CA ALA A 307 7.45 1.90 -18.12
C ALA A 307 7.85 2.19 -19.57
N LYS A 308 9.10 2.60 -19.79
CA LYS A 308 9.63 2.84 -21.13
C LYS A 308 9.68 1.57 -21.98
N LEU A 309 10.09 0.44 -21.39
CA LEU A 309 10.05 -0.88 -22.04
C LEU A 309 8.62 -1.29 -22.42
N CYS A 310 7.63 -0.85 -21.66
CA CYS A 310 6.21 -1.09 -21.92
C CYS A 310 5.57 -0.09 -22.90
N GLY A 311 6.36 0.76 -23.57
CA GLY A 311 5.89 1.67 -24.62
C GLY A 311 5.34 3.01 -24.13
N PHE A 312 5.59 3.39 -22.87
CA PHE A 312 5.23 4.73 -22.36
C PHE A 312 6.19 5.78 -22.92
N SER A 313 5.69 7.02 -23.09
CA SER A 313 6.54 8.15 -23.49
C SER A 313 7.61 8.43 -22.42
N ASN A 314 8.71 9.12 -22.77
CA ASN A 314 9.74 9.47 -21.76
C ASN A 314 9.16 10.29 -20.59
N LYS A 315 8.21 11.19 -20.87
CA LYS A 315 7.54 12.00 -19.85
C LYS A 315 6.64 11.14 -18.96
N ASP A 316 5.92 10.20 -19.55
CA ASP A 316 5.02 9.32 -18.80
C ASP A 316 5.80 8.28 -18.00
N SER A 317 6.92 7.79 -18.51
CA SER A 317 7.83 6.90 -17.80
C SER A 317 8.39 7.55 -16.54
N PHE A 318 8.81 8.81 -16.64
CA PHE A 318 9.24 9.59 -15.46
C PHE A 318 8.10 9.77 -14.45
N ARG A 319 6.88 10.06 -14.92
CA ARG A 319 5.69 10.17 -14.05
C ARG A 319 5.36 8.87 -13.34
N VAL A 320 5.49 7.72 -14.02
CA VAL A 320 5.32 6.39 -13.40
C VAL A 320 6.37 6.18 -12.31
N GLY A 321 7.64 6.51 -12.59
CA GLY A 321 8.71 6.45 -11.59
C GLY A 321 8.42 7.29 -10.35
N CYS A 322 7.97 8.53 -10.53
CA CYS A 322 7.57 9.41 -9.42
C CYS A 322 6.33 8.89 -8.68
N GLY A 323 5.36 8.31 -9.39
CA GLY A 323 4.13 7.78 -8.77
C GLY A 323 4.37 6.51 -7.95
N MET A 324 5.42 5.75 -8.25
CA MET A 324 5.78 4.53 -7.53
C MET A 324 6.78 4.76 -6.39
N MET A 325 7.07 6.03 -6.02
CA MET A 325 7.89 6.34 -4.83
C MET A 325 7.14 6.11 -3.53
#